data_AF-A0A4V3J6W4-F1
#
_entry.id   AF-A0A4V3J6W4-F1
#
_cell.length_a   1.000
_cell.length_b   1.000
_cell.length_c   1.000
_cell.angle_alpha   90.00
_cell.angle_beta   90.00
_cell.angle_gamma   90.00
#
_symmetry.space_group_name_H-M   'P 1'
#
loop_
_entity.id
_entity.type
_entity.pdbx_description
1 polymer ?
#
loop_
_entity_poly.entity_id
_entity_poly.type
_entity_poly.pdbx_seq_one_letter_code
_entity_poly.pdbx_strand_id
1 'polypeptide(L)'
;PPPRAAEPGAQDSLFEPSPVSSLPFDALLEVYAEQQRRHAATEHPGRMRLLTAAESAGMLVAAEMNVAGLPWRADVHHALLTELLGERYAGGGRNAGAAEPRRLAELADEVSAAFGRRVRPDLPADVIKAFAQAGIKVKSTRRWELEEIKHPAVQPLIQYKKLYRIWTAHGWSWLQDWVRDGRFRPEYTPGGTVTGRWTTNGGGALQIPKVIRRAVVADPGWRLVVADADQMEPRVLAAISRDRGLMEVAGSDEDLYTRLSDRAFAGDRDHAKIALLGAVYGQTSGDGLKNLAALRRRFPAAVAYVDDAAKAGEEGRLVRTWLGRTSPPAAGAGDFEEAGIPQEDVSELPTQDGEFTPGYASTNARARGRFTRNFVVQGSAADWALLMLAALRQAIHTSGLRAELVFFQHDEVIVHCPEQEAAAVVTAIREAGELAGRIAFGETPVRFPFTTAVVECYADAK
;
A
#
# COMPACT_ATOMS: atom_id res chain seq x y z
N PRO A 1 -0.72 -24.90 2.00
CA PRO A 1 -1.41 -25.37 3.23
C PRO A 1 -2.92 -25.18 3.09
N PRO A 2 -3.79 -26.08 3.57
CA PRO A 2 -5.22 -25.79 3.60
C PRO A 2 -5.47 -24.54 4.46
N PRO A 3 -6.43 -23.68 4.09
CA PRO A 3 -6.89 -22.58 4.94
C PRO A 3 -7.33 -23.16 6.29
N ARG A 4 -7.11 -22.41 7.37
CA ARG A 4 -7.50 -22.83 8.72
C ARG A 4 -9.01 -23.05 8.72
N ALA A 5 -9.47 -24.24 9.11
CA ALA A 5 -10.84 -24.40 9.56
C ALA A 5 -11.00 -23.59 10.86
N ALA A 6 -12.02 -22.74 10.93
CA ALA A 6 -12.39 -22.01 12.13
C ALA A 6 -12.33 -22.93 13.38
N GLU A 7 -11.76 -22.43 14.50
CA GLU A 7 -11.81 -23.15 15.76
C GLU A 7 -13.28 -23.41 16.15
N PRO A 8 -13.62 -24.57 16.75
CA PRO A 8 -15.00 -24.86 17.15
C PRO A 8 -15.55 -23.77 18.08
N GLY A 9 -16.43 -22.91 17.56
CA GLY A 9 -17.02 -21.78 18.29
C GLY A 9 -16.56 -20.38 17.86
N ALA A 10 -15.65 -20.25 16.89
CA ALA A 10 -15.45 -18.99 16.18
C ALA A 10 -16.65 -18.74 15.25
N GLN A 11 -17.12 -17.48 15.14
CA GLN A 11 -18.11 -17.14 14.12
C GLN A 11 -17.52 -17.46 12.75
N ASP A 12 -18.20 -18.32 11.99
CA ASP A 12 -17.88 -18.57 10.59
C ASP A 12 -17.78 -17.22 9.87
N SER A 13 -16.63 -16.93 9.27
CA SER A 13 -16.51 -15.79 8.37
C SER A 13 -17.48 -16.03 7.22
N LEU A 14 -18.34 -15.05 6.94
CA LEU A 14 -19.31 -15.08 5.82
C LEU A 14 -18.64 -15.35 4.44
N PHE A 15 -17.30 -15.34 4.40
CA PHE A 15 -16.43 -15.48 3.24
C PHE A 15 -15.43 -16.64 3.36
N GLU A 16 -15.61 -17.63 4.24
CA GLU A 16 -14.79 -18.84 4.16
C GLU A 16 -14.98 -19.47 2.76
N PRO A 17 -13.91 -19.60 1.95
CA PRO A 17 -14.02 -20.30 0.69
C PRO A 17 -14.36 -21.75 1.03
N SER A 18 -15.61 -22.15 0.77
CA SER A 18 -16.00 -23.55 0.81
C SER A 18 -14.94 -24.35 0.05
N PRO A 19 -14.42 -25.46 0.61
CA PRO A 19 -13.43 -26.28 -0.07
C PRO A 19 -14.03 -26.60 -1.44
N VAL A 20 -13.43 -26.00 -2.47
CA VAL A 20 -13.95 -26.06 -3.83
C VAL A 20 -14.11 -27.53 -4.13
N SER A 21 -15.35 -27.98 -4.30
CA SER A 21 -15.63 -29.31 -4.84
C SER A 21 -14.74 -29.45 -6.07
N SER A 22 -13.95 -30.52 -6.14
CA SER A 22 -12.95 -30.69 -7.19
C SER A 22 -13.59 -30.37 -8.55
N LEU A 23 -13.24 -29.21 -9.13
CA LEU A 23 -13.78 -28.82 -10.43
C LEU A 23 -13.35 -29.91 -11.41
N PRO A 24 -14.29 -30.49 -12.19
CA PRO A 24 -13.93 -31.48 -13.19
C PRO A 24 -12.84 -30.94 -14.12
N PHE A 25 -11.86 -31.77 -14.48
CA PHE A 25 -10.76 -31.35 -15.36
C PHE A 25 -11.26 -30.76 -16.68
N ASP A 26 -12.34 -31.33 -17.24
CA ASP A 26 -12.97 -30.82 -18.46
C ASP A 26 -13.51 -29.39 -18.28
N ALA A 27 -14.07 -29.05 -17.12
CA ALA A 27 -14.51 -27.70 -16.82
C ALA A 27 -13.33 -26.72 -16.74
N LEU A 28 -12.17 -27.15 -16.22
CA LEU A 28 -10.95 -26.33 -16.23
C LEU A 28 -10.44 -26.10 -17.66
N LEU A 29 -10.50 -27.12 -18.53
CA LEU A 29 -10.14 -26.99 -19.94
C LEU A 29 -11.07 -26.03 -20.68
N GLU A 30 -12.38 -26.09 -20.42
CA GLU A 30 -13.36 -25.16 -21.00
C GLU A 30 -13.10 -23.72 -20.57
N VAL A 31 -12.86 -23.48 -19.27
CA VAL A 31 -12.53 -22.15 -18.74
C VAL A 31 -11.22 -21.64 -19.35
N TYR A 32 -10.20 -22.48 -19.45
CA TYR A 32 -8.92 -22.11 -20.06
C TYR A 32 -9.08 -21.78 -21.54
N ALA A 33 -9.80 -22.61 -22.31
CA ALA A 33 -10.07 -22.35 -23.73
C ALA A 33 -10.83 -21.04 -23.93
N GLU A 34 -11.83 -20.75 -23.10
CA GLU A 34 -12.56 -19.49 -23.14
C GLU A 34 -11.69 -18.29 -22.76
N GLN A 35 -10.85 -18.42 -21.74
CA GLN A 35 -9.86 -17.40 -21.38
C GLN A 35 -8.94 -17.08 -22.58
N GLN A 36 -8.43 -18.10 -23.26
CA GLN A 36 -7.57 -17.92 -24.44
C GLN A 36 -8.31 -17.25 -25.62
N ARG A 37 -9.59 -17.58 -25.85
CA ARG A 37 -10.42 -16.88 -26.83
C ARG A 37 -10.58 -15.40 -26.48
N ARG A 38 -10.86 -15.08 -25.22
CA ARG A 38 -10.99 -13.69 -24.74
C ARG A 38 -9.69 -12.92 -24.85
N HIS A 39 -8.55 -13.54 -24.54
CA HIS A 39 -7.23 -12.94 -24.75
C HIS A 39 -7.02 -12.54 -26.21
N ALA A 40 -7.33 -13.44 -27.15
CA ALA A 40 -7.19 -13.20 -28.59
C ALA A 40 -8.10 -12.07 -29.12
N ALA A 41 -9.24 -11.83 -28.47
CA ALA A 41 -10.19 -10.77 -28.83
C ALA A 41 -9.82 -9.38 -28.26
N THR A 42 -8.81 -9.28 -27.39
CA THR A 42 -8.37 -7.97 -26.85
C THR A 42 -7.57 -7.16 -27.87
N GLU A 43 -7.53 -5.84 -27.70
CA GLU A 43 -6.74 -4.93 -28.55
C GLU A 43 -5.24 -5.30 -28.58
N HIS A 44 -4.73 -5.82 -27.47
CA HIS A 44 -3.34 -6.25 -27.32
C HIS A 44 -3.24 -7.66 -26.72
N PRO A 45 -3.45 -8.73 -27.52
CA PRO A 45 -3.52 -10.10 -27.00
C PRO A 45 -2.27 -10.56 -26.25
N GLY A 46 -1.08 -10.13 -26.69
CA GLY A 46 0.18 -10.44 -26.03
C GLY A 46 0.27 -9.86 -24.62
N ARG A 47 -0.21 -8.61 -24.43
CA ARG A 47 -0.19 -7.94 -23.13
C ARG A 47 -1.19 -8.56 -22.16
N MET A 48 -2.37 -8.93 -22.64
CA MET A 48 -3.38 -9.60 -21.80
C MET A 48 -2.93 -11.00 -21.35
N ARG A 49 -2.27 -11.76 -22.23
CA ARG A 49 -1.65 -13.04 -21.84
C ARG A 49 -0.55 -12.84 -20.80
N LEU A 50 0.28 -11.82 -20.96
CA LEU A 50 1.33 -11.47 -20.01
C LEU A 50 0.74 -11.09 -18.64
N LEU A 51 -0.32 -10.27 -18.61
CA LEU A 51 -1.04 -9.92 -17.39
C LEU A 51 -1.53 -11.17 -16.65
N THR A 52 -2.18 -12.09 -17.36
CA THR A 52 -2.73 -13.32 -16.77
C THR A 52 -1.63 -14.24 -16.23
N ALA A 53 -0.50 -14.34 -16.96
CA ALA A 53 0.66 -15.08 -16.50
C ALA A 53 1.30 -14.42 -15.25
N ALA A 54 1.39 -13.09 -15.23
CA ALA A 54 1.91 -12.33 -14.09
C ALA A 54 1.03 -12.49 -12.85
N GLU A 55 -0.30 -12.48 -12.99
CA GLU A 55 -1.24 -12.75 -11.89
C GLU A 55 -1.07 -14.17 -11.34
N SER A 56 -0.94 -15.16 -12.22
CA SER A 56 -0.70 -16.56 -11.82
C SER A 56 0.64 -16.71 -11.07
N ALA A 57 1.68 -16.03 -11.57
CA ALA A 57 2.98 -16.00 -10.89
C ALA A 57 2.89 -15.28 -9.54
N GLY A 58 2.11 -14.21 -9.43
CA GLY A 58 1.83 -13.52 -8.18
C GLY A 58 1.16 -14.43 -7.15
N MET A 59 0.14 -15.19 -7.56
CA MET A 59 -0.51 -16.19 -6.70
C MET A 59 0.47 -17.26 -6.20
N LEU A 60 1.37 -17.72 -7.05
CA LEU A 60 2.42 -18.67 -6.65
C LEU A 60 3.40 -18.05 -5.65
N VAL A 61 3.88 -16.84 -5.93
CA VAL A 61 4.77 -16.08 -5.02
C VAL A 61 4.10 -15.85 -3.66
N ALA A 62 2.81 -15.48 -3.64
CA ALA A 62 2.04 -15.31 -2.41
C ALA A 62 1.99 -16.60 -1.57
N ALA A 63 1.73 -17.74 -2.21
CA ALA A 63 1.71 -19.03 -1.55
C ALA A 63 3.09 -19.42 -0.99
N GLU A 64 4.16 -19.17 -1.75
CA GLU A 64 5.54 -19.42 -1.30
C GLU A 64 5.94 -18.52 -0.14
N MET A 65 5.63 -17.21 -0.20
CA MET A 65 5.85 -16.28 0.92
C MET A 65 5.09 -16.71 2.17
N ASN A 66 3.85 -17.22 2.02
CA ASN A 66 3.10 -17.73 3.17
C ASN A 66 3.75 -18.97 3.80
N VAL A 67 4.40 -19.82 2.98
CA VAL A 67 5.13 -21.02 3.43
C VAL A 67 6.50 -20.69 4.02
N ALA A 68 7.25 -19.75 3.46
CA ALA A 68 8.52 -19.27 4.03
C ALA A 68 8.27 -18.49 5.32
N GLY A 69 7.43 -17.46 5.23
CA GLY A 69 7.09 -16.53 6.31
C GLY A 69 8.25 -15.58 6.62
N LEU A 70 7.93 -14.38 7.08
CA LEU A 70 8.93 -13.39 7.49
C LEU A 70 9.49 -13.78 8.87
N PRO A 71 10.82 -13.92 9.05
CA PRO A 71 11.42 -14.18 10.35
C PRO A 71 10.96 -13.21 11.44
N TRP A 72 10.46 -13.75 12.56
CA TRP A 72 9.85 -12.96 13.62
C TRP A 72 10.20 -13.47 15.02
N ARG A 73 10.67 -12.56 15.87
CA ARG A 73 11.00 -12.78 17.28
C ARG A 73 9.84 -12.35 18.18
N ALA A 74 8.99 -13.32 18.53
CA ALA A 74 7.82 -13.08 19.38
C ALA A 74 8.20 -12.59 20.79
N ASP A 75 9.32 -13.05 21.34
CA ASP A 75 9.88 -12.59 22.61
C ASP A 75 10.27 -11.11 22.56
N VAL A 76 10.92 -10.67 21.49
CA VAL A 76 11.24 -9.25 21.25
C VAL A 76 9.96 -8.44 21.10
N HIS A 77 8.97 -8.94 20.36
CA HIS A 77 7.68 -8.26 20.20
C HIS A 77 6.95 -8.11 21.55
N HIS A 78 6.89 -9.15 22.37
CA HIS A 78 6.30 -9.06 23.70
C HIS A 78 7.02 -8.04 24.59
N ALA A 79 8.36 -8.04 24.60
CA ALA A 79 9.14 -7.08 25.36
C ALA A 79 8.85 -5.63 24.92
N LEU A 80 8.74 -5.38 23.61
CA LEU A 80 8.37 -4.08 23.06
C LEU A 80 6.97 -3.64 23.49
N LEU A 81 5.99 -4.54 23.45
CA LEU A 81 4.63 -4.22 23.88
C LEU A 81 4.59 -3.89 25.37
N THR A 82 5.32 -4.64 26.21
CA THR A 82 5.44 -4.34 27.64
C THR A 82 6.14 -3.00 27.90
N GLU A 83 7.20 -2.69 27.16
CA GLU A 83 7.91 -1.41 27.24
C GLU A 83 7.01 -0.22 26.87
N LEU A 84 6.25 -0.35 25.78
CA LEU A 84 5.43 0.74 25.23
C LEU A 84 4.09 0.92 25.93
N LEU A 85 3.43 -0.19 26.29
CA LEU A 85 2.03 -0.20 26.76
C LEU A 85 1.90 -0.53 28.26
N GLY A 86 2.99 -0.96 28.90
CA GLY A 86 3.00 -1.42 30.28
C GLY A 86 2.49 -2.85 30.45
N GLU A 87 2.30 -3.25 31.70
CA GLU A 87 1.79 -4.58 32.06
C GLU A 87 0.36 -4.81 31.55
N ARG A 88 0.10 -6.06 31.12
CA ARG A 88 -1.25 -6.51 30.78
C ARG A 88 -1.98 -6.84 32.08
N TYR A 89 -3.16 -6.24 32.30
CA TYR A 89 -4.01 -6.66 33.40
C TYR A 89 -4.50 -8.11 33.15
N ALA A 90 -4.12 -9.01 34.05
CA ALA A 90 -4.54 -10.41 34.04
C ALA A 90 -5.99 -10.52 34.53
N GLY A 91 -6.97 -10.15 33.69
CA GLY A 91 -8.39 -10.12 34.11
C GLY A 91 -9.43 -10.50 33.06
N GLY A 92 -9.05 -10.66 31.78
CA GLY A 92 -9.99 -11.06 30.73
C GLY A 92 -9.83 -12.54 30.39
N GLY A 93 -10.86 -13.35 30.63
CA GLY A 93 -10.94 -14.72 30.12
C GLY A 93 -10.82 -14.78 28.59
N ARG A 94 -10.72 -15.98 28.01
CA ARG A 94 -10.46 -16.20 26.57
C ARG A 94 -11.41 -15.45 25.61
N ASN A 95 -12.57 -15.00 26.08
CA ASN A 95 -13.60 -14.27 25.33
C ASN A 95 -13.89 -12.83 25.85
N ALA A 96 -13.15 -12.35 26.85
CA ALA A 96 -13.23 -10.96 27.28
C ALA A 96 -12.10 -10.18 26.59
N GLY A 97 -12.45 -9.18 25.79
CA GLY A 97 -11.48 -8.31 25.12
C GLY A 97 -10.37 -7.89 26.08
N ALA A 98 -9.13 -7.91 25.61
CA ALA A 98 -7.97 -7.59 26.45
C ALA A 98 -8.23 -6.28 27.19
N ALA A 99 -8.12 -6.30 28.52
CA ALA A 99 -8.22 -5.09 29.33
C ALA A 99 -7.21 -4.05 28.83
N GLU A 100 -7.61 -2.78 28.83
CA GLU A 100 -6.78 -1.67 28.36
C GLU A 100 -5.41 -1.69 29.07
N PRO A 101 -4.29 -1.65 28.31
CA PRO A 101 -2.96 -1.61 28.89
C PRO A 101 -2.76 -0.44 29.85
N ARG A 102 -1.96 -0.66 30.90
CA ARG A 102 -1.73 0.32 31.97
C ARG A 102 -1.35 1.71 31.44
N ARG A 103 -0.44 1.79 30.46
CA ARG A 103 0.02 3.09 29.94
C ARG A 103 -1.09 3.86 29.23
N LEU A 104 -2.01 3.17 28.58
CA LEU A 104 -3.17 3.80 27.93
C LEU A 104 -4.15 4.34 28.96
N ALA A 105 -4.42 3.58 30.02
CA ALA A 105 -5.26 4.04 31.13
C ALA A 105 -4.67 5.30 31.80
N GLU A 106 -3.36 5.31 32.11
CA GLU A 106 -2.67 6.48 32.66
C GLU A 106 -2.81 7.72 31.77
N LEU A 107 -2.60 7.56 30.45
CA LEU A 107 -2.74 8.66 29.49
C LEU A 107 -4.19 9.15 29.37
N ALA A 108 -5.18 8.24 29.46
CA ALA A 108 -6.59 8.62 29.46
C ALA A 108 -6.96 9.43 30.71
N ASP A 109 -6.39 9.10 31.86
CA ASP A 109 -6.54 9.85 33.10
C ASP A 109 -5.85 11.23 33.00
N GLU A 110 -4.64 11.32 32.44
CA GLU A 110 -3.95 12.59 32.17
C GLU A 110 -4.78 13.50 31.24
N VAL A 111 -5.35 12.95 30.15
CA VAL A 111 -6.24 13.70 29.25
C VAL A 111 -7.48 14.19 30.00
N SER A 112 -8.12 13.32 30.78
CA SER A 112 -9.31 13.67 31.55
C SER A 112 -9.03 14.75 32.60
N ALA A 113 -7.91 14.64 33.31
CA ALA A 113 -7.46 15.63 34.29
C ALA A 113 -7.20 17.00 33.63
N ALA A 114 -6.55 17.01 32.46
CA ALA A 114 -6.28 18.23 31.71
C ALA A 114 -7.55 18.96 31.22
N PHE A 115 -8.65 18.24 31.00
CA PHE A 115 -9.95 18.84 30.69
C PHE A 115 -10.84 19.07 31.92
N GLY A 116 -10.43 18.61 33.11
CA GLY A 116 -11.22 18.66 34.35
C GLY A 116 -12.49 17.79 34.32
N ARG A 117 -12.59 16.85 33.38
CA ARG A 117 -13.73 15.94 33.20
C ARG A 117 -13.27 14.65 32.54
N ARG A 118 -14.06 13.59 32.70
CA ARG A 118 -13.83 12.34 31.96
C ARG A 118 -13.91 12.59 30.45
N VAL A 119 -12.88 12.14 29.72
CA VAL A 119 -12.79 12.17 28.26
C VAL A 119 -12.29 10.82 27.78
N ARG A 120 -12.96 10.24 26.78
CA ARG A 120 -12.53 9.00 26.12
C ARG A 120 -11.64 9.33 24.91
N PRO A 121 -10.31 9.14 24.99
CA PRO A 121 -9.39 9.61 23.95
C PRO A 121 -9.44 8.74 22.66
N ASP A 122 -9.95 7.52 22.77
CA ASP A 122 -10.21 6.58 21.68
C ASP A 122 -11.37 7.02 20.77
N LEU A 123 -12.26 7.90 21.27
CA LEU A 123 -13.43 8.38 20.52
C LEU A 123 -13.21 9.81 19.99
N PRO A 124 -13.03 10.00 18.67
CA PRO A 124 -12.80 11.32 18.09
C PRO A 124 -13.88 12.35 18.45
N ALA A 125 -15.16 11.93 18.50
CA ALA A 125 -16.27 12.81 18.81
C ALA A 125 -16.22 13.36 20.25
N ASP A 126 -15.76 12.55 21.21
CA ASP A 126 -15.66 12.98 22.61
C ASP A 126 -14.49 13.96 22.79
N VAL A 127 -13.37 13.71 22.11
CA VAL A 127 -12.23 14.63 22.06
C VAL A 127 -12.61 15.98 21.45
N ILE A 128 -13.28 15.99 20.29
CA ILE A 128 -13.74 17.23 19.62
C ILE A 128 -14.69 18.00 20.56
N LYS A 129 -15.61 17.29 21.23
CA LYS A 129 -16.52 17.89 22.20
C LYS A 129 -15.78 18.48 23.40
N ALA A 130 -14.75 17.80 23.91
CA ALA A 130 -13.94 18.28 25.04
C ALA A 130 -13.20 19.58 24.67
N PHE A 131 -12.56 19.65 23.50
CA PHE A 131 -11.92 20.88 23.02
C PHE A 131 -12.93 22.01 22.81
N ALA A 132 -14.09 21.74 22.20
CA ALA A 132 -15.12 22.74 21.99
C ALA A 132 -15.60 23.36 23.31
N GLN A 133 -15.74 22.54 24.37
CA GLN A 133 -16.12 23.02 25.70
C GLN A 133 -14.99 23.80 26.40
N ALA A 134 -13.74 23.50 26.10
CA ALA A 134 -12.59 24.29 26.51
C ALA A 134 -12.42 25.58 25.67
N GLY A 135 -13.37 25.90 24.77
CA GLY A 135 -13.34 27.10 23.93
C GLY A 135 -12.44 26.98 22.69
N ILE A 136 -11.97 25.77 22.35
CA ILE A 136 -11.07 25.51 21.23
C ILE A 136 -11.83 24.75 20.15
N LYS A 137 -11.97 25.35 18.97
CA LYS A 137 -12.64 24.70 17.84
C LYS A 137 -11.64 23.86 17.04
N VAL A 138 -11.87 22.55 17.01
CA VAL A 138 -11.15 21.59 16.18
C VAL A 138 -12.12 20.90 15.22
N LYS A 139 -11.67 20.67 13.98
CA LYS A 139 -12.39 19.97 12.92
C LYS A 139 -12.11 18.47 12.96
N SER A 140 -10.91 18.07 13.36
CA SER A 140 -10.49 16.68 13.46
C SER A 140 -9.62 16.44 14.68
N THR A 141 -9.31 15.17 14.92
CA THR A 141 -8.32 14.76 15.93
C THR A 141 -7.00 14.34 15.27
N ARG A 142 -6.74 14.76 14.03
CA ARG A 142 -5.50 14.45 13.32
C ARG A 142 -4.33 15.13 14.03
N ARG A 143 -3.17 14.48 13.99
CA ARG A 143 -1.98 14.91 14.74
C ARG A 143 -1.58 16.36 14.44
N TRP A 144 -1.48 16.72 13.16
CA TRP A 144 -1.06 18.07 12.74
C TRP A 144 -1.99 19.18 13.26
N GLU A 145 -3.31 18.93 13.27
CA GLU A 145 -4.26 19.90 13.80
C GLU A 145 -4.14 20.02 15.32
N LEU A 146 -3.93 18.90 16.01
CA LEU A 146 -3.75 18.89 17.47
C LEU A 146 -2.43 19.53 17.90
N GLU A 147 -1.34 19.36 17.14
CA GLU A 147 0.00 19.86 17.48
C GLU A 147 0.09 21.39 17.49
N GLU A 148 -0.75 22.08 16.73
CA GLU A 148 -0.83 23.55 16.72
C GLU A 148 -1.55 24.12 17.95
N ILE A 149 -2.23 23.27 18.74
CA ILE A 149 -3.05 23.69 19.86
C ILE A 149 -2.23 23.76 21.14
N LYS A 150 -2.26 24.91 21.82
CA LYS A 150 -1.68 25.10 23.14
C LYS A 150 -2.67 24.68 24.23
N HIS A 151 -2.70 23.39 24.57
CA HIS A 151 -3.54 22.85 25.65
C HIS A 151 -2.84 21.66 26.35
N PRO A 152 -2.90 21.54 27.69
CA PRO A 152 -2.19 20.48 28.44
C PRO A 152 -2.60 19.06 28.01
N ALA A 153 -3.83 18.86 27.56
CA ALA A 153 -4.32 17.56 27.09
C ALA A 153 -3.70 17.10 25.75
N VAL A 154 -3.08 17.98 24.97
CA VAL A 154 -2.63 17.68 23.59
C VAL A 154 -1.53 16.62 23.58
N GLN A 155 -0.48 16.79 24.40
CA GLN A 155 0.65 15.85 24.42
C GLN A 155 0.23 14.44 24.89
N PRO A 156 -0.50 14.29 26.02
CA PRO A 156 -1.03 12.99 26.43
C PRO A 156 -1.97 12.36 25.39
N LEU A 157 -2.82 13.16 24.73
CA LEU A 157 -3.73 12.67 23.71
C LEU A 157 -2.99 12.14 22.47
N ILE A 158 -1.98 12.87 21.98
CA ILE A 158 -1.16 12.42 20.85
C ILE A 158 -0.43 11.11 21.20
N GLN A 159 0.13 11.03 22.42
CA GLN A 159 0.79 9.82 22.90
C GLN A 159 -0.20 8.66 23.02
N TYR A 160 -1.40 8.89 23.58
CA TYR A 160 -2.46 7.88 23.69
C TYR A 160 -2.80 7.33 22.31
N LYS A 161 -3.11 8.20 21.34
CA LYS A 161 -3.49 7.78 19.98
C LYS A 161 -2.40 6.98 19.29
N LYS A 162 -1.13 7.33 19.49
CA LYS A 162 0.02 6.58 18.96
C LYS A 162 0.07 5.17 19.56
N LEU A 163 0.00 5.05 20.88
CA LEU A 163 0.06 3.76 21.58
C LEU A 163 -1.19 2.91 21.34
N TYR A 164 -2.37 3.54 21.27
CA TYR A 164 -3.64 2.87 21.00
C TYR A 164 -3.62 2.19 19.63
N ARG A 165 -3.07 2.85 18.61
CA ARG A 165 -2.89 2.22 17.29
C ARG A 165 -1.92 1.05 17.33
N ILE A 166 -0.83 1.12 18.10
CA ILE A 166 0.09 -0.02 18.27
C ILE A 166 -0.65 -1.18 18.95
N TRP A 167 -1.39 -0.90 20.02
CA TRP A 167 -2.12 -1.91 20.76
C TRP A 167 -3.18 -2.61 19.91
N THR A 168 -3.98 -1.85 19.17
CA THR A 168 -5.09 -2.42 18.38
C THR A 168 -4.62 -3.07 17.08
N ALA A 169 -3.61 -2.52 16.40
CA ALA A 169 -3.16 -3.00 15.10
C ALA A 169 -1.98 -3.98 15.17
N HIS A 170 -1.17 -3.94 16.23
CA HIS A 170 0.04 -4.77 16.38
C HIS A 170 0.23 -5.29 17.82
N GLY A 171 -0.83 -5.34 18.62
CA GLY A 171 -0.75 -5.81 20.00
C GLY A 171 -0.66 -7.33 20.14
N TRP A 172 -0.97 -7.82 21.35
CA TRP A 172 -0.89 -9.24 21.67
C TRP A 172 -1.81 -10.12 20.82
N SER A 173 -3.02 -9.68 20.49
CA SER A 173 -3.93 -10.44 19.60
C SER A 173 -3.35 -10.56 18.20
N TRP A 174 -2.86 -9.46 17.64
CA TRP A 174 -2.17 -9.47 16.34
C TRP A 174 -1.00 -10.46 16.33
N LEU A 175 -0.17 -10.45 17.38
CA LEU A 175 0.95 -11.38 17.47
C LEU A 175 0.48 -12.83 17.52
N GLN A 176 -0.62 -13.13 18.21
CA GLN A 176 -1.20 -14.48 18.27
C GLN A 176 -1.80 -14.92 16.94
N ASP A 177 -2.46 -14.01 16.22
CA ASP A 177 -3.16 -14.31 14.98
C ASP A 177 -2.18 -14.56 13.82
N TRP A 178 -1.07 -13.81 13.78
CA TRP A 178 -0.22 -13.74 12.59
C TRP A 178 1.17 -14.36 12.73
N VAL A 179 1.65 -14.60 13.96
CA VAL A 179 2.99 -15.13 14.20
C VAL A 179 2.93 -16.54 14.77
N ARG A 180 3.58 -17.48 14.08
CA ARG A 180 3.72 -18.89 14.49
C ARG A 180 5.06 -19.44 14.04
N ASP A 181 5.62 -20.36 14.83
CA ASP A 181 6.89 -21.04 14.52
C ASP A 181 8.03 -20.05 14.18
N GLY A 182 8.08 -18.91 14.86
CA GLY A 182 9.09 -17.88 14.63
C GLY A 182 8.95 -17.13 13.30
N ARG A 183 7.75 -17.16 12.69
CA ARG A 183 7.45 -16.54 11.40
C ARG A 183 6.16 -15.74 11.44
N PHE A 184 6.19 -14.52 10.90
CA PHE A 184 5.00 -13.76 10.52
C PHE A 184 4.50 -14.25 9.16
N ARG A 185 3.23 -14.67 9.12
CA ARG A 185 2.64 -15.35 7.95
C ARG A 185 1.34 -14.66 7.53
N PRO A 186 1.43 -13.47 6.90
CA PRO A 186 0.24 -12.83 6.36
C PRO A 186 -0.36 -13.69 5.24
N GLU A 187 -1.68 -13.62 5.12
CA GLU A 187 -2.38 -14.21 3.98
C GLU A 187 -2.57 -13.14 2.92
N TYR A 188 -1.80 -13.25 1.84
CA TYR A 188 -1.88 -12.36 0.69
C TYR A 188 -3.04 -12.75 -0.22
N THR A 189 -3.74 -11.73 -0.71
CA THR A 189 -4.74 -11.83 -1.77
C THR A 189 -4.24 -11.02 -2.97
N PRO A 190 -3.43 -11.64 -3.86
CA PRO A 190 -3.05 -11.01 -5.12
C PRO A 190 -4.28 -10.60 -5.93
N GLY A 191 -4.23 -9.43 -6.55
CA GLY A 191 -5.39 -8.88 -7.26
C GLY A 191 -6.57 -8.48 -6.36
N GLY A 192 -6.36 -8.36 -5.04
CA GLY A 192 -7.41 -8.07 -4.07
C GLY A 192 -8.05 -6.68 -4.21
N THR A 193 -7.39 -5.73 -4.90
CA THR A 193 -8.02 -4.46 -5.29
C THR A 193 -8.33 -4.43 -6.78
N VAL A 194 -9.24 -3.53 -7.18
CA VAL A 194 -9.56 -3.29 -8.60
C VAL A 194 -8.34 -2.85 -9.42
N THR A 195 -7.35 -2.20 -8.81
CA THR A 195 -6.10 -1.82 -9.48
C THR A 195 -5.12 -2.97 -9.62
N GLY A 196 -5.40 -4.15 -9.06
CA GLY A 196 -4.47 -5.29 -9.06
C GLY A 196 -3.46 -5.27 -7.92
N ARG A 197 -3.54 -4.29 -7.00
CA ARG A 197 -2.71 -4.29 -5.80
C ARG A 197 -3.10 -5.48 -4.92
N TRP A 198 -2.10 -6.01 -4.24
CA TRP A 198 -2.30 -7.10 -3.29
C TRP A 198 -2.91 -6.54 -2.01
N THR A 199 -3.83 -7.30 -1.45
CA THR A 199 -4.38 -7.05 -0.11
C THR A 199 -4.00 -8.21 0.80
N THR A 200 -4.36 -8.10 2.08
CA THR A 200 -4.29 -9.22 3.02
C THR A 200 -5.56 -9.34 3.79
N ASN A 201 -5.91 -10.56 4.19
CA ASN A 201 -6.92 -10.77 5.22
C ASN A 201 -6.41 -10.07 6.50
N GLY A 202 -7.23 -9.20 7.11
CA GLY A 202 -6.83 -8.44 8.31
C GLY A 202 -6.26 -7.03 8.08
N GLY A 203 -6.25 -6.50 6.85
CA GLY A 203 -6.16 -5.07 6.46
C GLY A 203 -4.90 -4.26 6.87
N GLY A 204 -4.52 -4.29 8.15
CA GLY A 204 -3.37 -3.57 8.71
C GLY A 204 -2.15 -4.45 9.01
N ALA A 205 -2.26 -5.78 8.84
CA ALA A 205 -1.20 -6.69 9.28
C ALA A 205 0.16 -6.44 8.60
N LEU A 206 0.17 -5.96 7.35
CA LEU A 206 1.41 -5.67 6.64
C LEU A 206 2.07 -4.34 7.04
N GLN A 207 1.34 -3.37 7.58
CA GLN A 207 1.89 -2.06 7.91
C GLN A 207 2.71 -2.10 9.19
N ILE A 208 3.86 -2.77 9.18
CA ILE A 208 4.69 -2.99 10.37
C ILE A 208 5.33 -1.65 10.81
N PRO A 209 4.93 -1.05 11.95
CA PRO A 209 5.47 0.22 12.39
C PRO A 209 6.96 0.10 12.73
N LYS A 210 7.76 1.16 12.50
CA LYS A 210 9.21 1.15 12.74
C LYS A 210 9.63 0.59 14.10
N VAL A 211 8.86 0.87 15.15
CA VAL A 211 9.13 0.33 16.50
C VAL A 211 8.94 -1.19 16.59
N ILE A 212 7.97 -1.75 15.87
CA ILE A 212 7.68 -3.19 15.83
C ILE A 212 8.62 -3.93 14.87
N ARG A 213 9.19 -3.25 13.86
CA ARG A 213 10.20 -3.84 12.96
C ARG A 213 11.40 -4.43 13.70
N ARG A 214 11.66 -4.02 14.95
CA ARG A 214 12.66 -4.60 15.86
C ARG A 214 12.44 -6.10 16.13
N ALA A 215 11.20 -6.58 15.99
CA ALA A 215 10.86 -7.99 16.13
C ALA A 215 11.12 -8.80 14.85
N VAL A 216 11.39 -8.15 13.71
CA VAL A 216 11.74 -8.82 12.47
C VAL A 216 13.26 -8.96 12.41
N VAL A 217 13.74 -10.18 12.66
CA VAL A 217 15.17 -10.48 12.80
C VAL A 217 15.49 -11.71 11.98
N ALA A 218 16.49 -11.63 11.11
CA ALA A 218 16.97 -12.75 10.32
C ALA A 218 17.41 -13.92 11.20
N ASP A 219 17.27 -15.14 10.68
CA ASP A 219 17.85 -16.32 11.31
C ASP A 219 19.39 -16.22 11.47
N PRO A 220 20.00 -16.96 12.42
CA PRO A 220 21.45 -16.95 12.60
C PRO A 220 22.22 -17.32 11.32
N GLY A 221 23.16 -16.46 10.91
CA GLY A 221 23.93 -16.63 9.66
C GLY A 221 23.19 -16.19 8.40
N TRP A 222 22.01 -15.58 8.54
CA TRP A 222 21.21 -15.03 7.46
C TRP A 222 21.09 -13.50 7.57
N ARG A 223 20.57 -12.89 6.50
CA ARG A 223 20.32 -11.46 6.34
C ARG A 223 18.93 -11.24 5.72
N LEU A 224 18.37 -10.08 5.99
CA LEU A 224 17.24 -9.53 5.26
C LEU A 224 17.79 -8.56 4.21
N VAL A 225 17.52 -8.82 2.94
CA VAL A 225 17.70 -7.86 1.86
C VAL A 225 16.37 -7.16 1.65
N VAL A 226 16.27 -5.94 2.17
CA VAL A 226 15.09 -5.08 2.07
C VAL A 226 15.28 -4.16 0.88
N ALA A 227 14.35 -4.18 -0.06
CA ALA A 227 14.42 -3.38 -1.28
C ALA A 227 13.10 -2.66 -1.54
N ASP A 228 13.19 -1.38 -1.84
CA ASP A 228 12.04 -0.49 -2.07
C ASP A 228 12.23 0.18 -3.44
N ALA A 229 11.23 0.09 -4.30
CA ALA A 229 11.33 0.66 -5.65
C ALA A 229 11.21 2.20 -5.62
N ASP A 230 12.19 2.89 -6.18
CA ASP A 230 12.27 4.34 -6.03
C ASP A 230 11.29 5.07 -6.98
N GLN A 231 10.30 5.76 -6.43
CA GLN A 231 9.34 6.60 -7.18
C GLN A 231 8.63 5.84 -8.31
N MET A 232 8.08 4.67 -7.98
CA MET A 232 7.55 3.71 -8.95
C MET A 232 6.45 4.29 -9.86
N GLU A 233 5.45 4.97 -9.29
CA GLU A 233 4.31 5.49 -10.06
C GLU A 233 4.70 6.57 -11.09
N PRO A 234 5.51 7.61 -10.75
CA PRO A 234 6.08 8.52 -11.73
C PRO A 234 6.83 7.85 -12.89
N ARG A 235 7.63 6.82 -12.59
CA ARG A 235 8.40 6.07 -13.60
C ARG A 235 7.48 5.26 -14.51
N VAL A 236 6.44 4.63 -13.95
CA VAL A 236 5.38 3.98 -14.74
C VAL A 236 4.66 5.00 -15.63
N LEU A 237 4.28 6.17 -15.12
CA LEU A 237 3.67 7.21 -15.94
C LEU A 237 4.59 7.61 -17.11
N ALA A 238 5.90 7.76 -16.87
CA ALA A 238 6.88 8.02 -17.93
C ALA A 238 6.84 6.93 -19.01
N ALA A 239 6.82 5.66 -18.60
CA ALA A 239 6.84 4.52 -19.52
C ALA A 239 5.53 4.35 -20.31
N ILE A 240 4.36 4.50 -19.68
CA ILE A 240 3.06 4.27 -20.34
C ILE A 240 2.62 5.45 -21.21
N SER A 241 2.97 6.68 -20.82
CA SER A 241 2.64 7.87 -21.62
C SER A 241 3.58 8.10 -22.79
N ARG A 242 4.78 7.50 -22.75
CA ARG A 242 5.86 7.73 -23.73
C ARG A 242 6.26 9.19 -23.89
N ASP A 243 6.06 10.00 -22.85
CA ASP A 243 6.48 11.39 -22.86
C ASP A 243 8.01 11.49 -22.84
N ARG A 244 8.59 12.01 -23.92
CA ARG A 244 10.06 12.09 -24.08
C ARG A 244 10.73 12.82 -22.92
N GLY A 245 10.15 13.91 -22.43
CA GLY A 245 10.73 14.70 -21.35
C GLY A 245 10.69 13.95 -20.03
N LEU A 246 9.56 13.32 -19.71
CA LEU A 246 9.41 12.57 -18.46
C LEU A 246 10.24 11.28 -18.48
N MET A 247 10.35 10.62 -19.64
CA MET A 247 11.22 9.45 -19.82
C MET A 247 12.71 9.80 -19.66
N GLU A 248 13.14 10.97 -20.13
CA GLU A 248 14.52 11.45 -19.94
C GLU A 248 14.82 11.76 -18.45
N VAL A 249 13.84 12.32 -17.73
CA VAL A 249 13.93 12.53 -16.28
C VAL A 249 14.00 11.19 -15.54
N ALA A 250 13.13 10.25 -15.87
CA ALA A 250 13.07 8.92 -15.26
C ALA A 250 14.20 7.98 -15.73
N GLY A 251 14.96 8.35 -16.76
CA GLY A 251 16.12 7.60 -17.23
C GLY A 251 17.43 7.97 -16.54
N SER A 252 17.44 9.03 -15.72
CA SER A 252 18.62 9.47 -14.97
C SER A 252 18.95 8.52 -13.81
N ASP A 253 20.22 8.55 -13.39
CA ASP A 253 20.71 7.89 -12.17
C ASP A 253 20.45 8.74 -10.91
N GLU A 254 20.05 10.00 -11.08
CA GLU A 254 19.70 10.93 -10.01
C GLU A 254 18.25 10.70 -9.52
N ASP A 255 17.96 11.14 -8.28
CA ASP A 255 16.59 11.16 -7.73
C ASP A 255 15.63 11.87 -8.70
N LEU A 256 14.51 11.22 -8.99
CA LEU A 256 13.56 11.67 -10.02
C LEU A 256 13.02 13.07 -9.72
N TYR A 257 12.75 13.38 -8.44
CA TYR A 257 12.19 14.66 -8.04
C TYR A 257 13.24 15.77 -8.05
N THR A 258 14.47 15.48 -7.65
CA THR A 258 15.61 16.40 -7.77
C THR A 258 15.81 16.78 -9.23
N ARG A 259 15.88 15.79 -10.13
CA ARG A 259 16.02 16.03 -11.57
C ARG A 259 14.86 16.80 -12.17
N LEU A 260 13.63 16.46 -11.77
CA LEU A 260 12.43 17.16 -12.17
C LEU A 260 12.48 18.62 -11.72
N SER A 261 12.94 18.85 -10.49
CA SER A 261 13.05 20.15 -9.89
C SER A 261 14.02 21.08 -10.63
N ASP A 262 15.23 20.60 -10.93
CA ASP A 262 16.23 21.37 -11.68
C ASP A 262 15.72 21.78 -13.07
N ARG A 263 14.88 20.93 -13.67
CA ARG A 263 14.36 21.15 -15.03
C ARG A 263 13.05 21.94 -15.10
N ALA A 264 12.25 21.97 -14.04
CA ALA A 264 10.88 22.47 -14.11
C ALA A 264 10.42 23.34 -12.93
N PHE A 265 11.11 23.29 -11.78
CA PHE A 265 10.68 23.93 -10.54
C PHE A 265 11.79 24.69 -9.80
N ALA A 266 12.76 25.22 -10.55
CA ALA A 266 13.82 26.10 -10.05
C ALA A 266 14.61 25.54 -8.84
N GLY A 267 14.77 24.22 -8.74
CA GLY A 267 15.53 23.56 -7.67
C GLY A 267 14.75 23.27 -6.38
N ASP A 268 13.45 23.57 -6.31
CA ASP A 268 12.57 23.12 -5.22
C ASP A 268 12.09 21.66 -5.43
N ARG A 269 12.71 20.70 -4.73
CA ARG A 269 12.39 19.26 -4.85
C ARG A 269 11.01 18.91 -4.30
N ASP A 270 10.62 19.51 -3.18
CA ASP A 270 9.36 19.19 -2.52
C ASP A 270 8.18 19.71 -3.34
N HIS A 271 8.33 20.91 -3.92
CA HIS A 271 7.37 21.45 -4.86
C HIS A 271 7.25 20.59 -6.13
N ALA A 272 8.38 20.11 -6.67
CA ALA A 272 8.38 19.20 -7.84
C ALA A 272 7.64 17.89 -7.55
N LYS A 273 7.84 17.31 -6.35
CA LYS A 273 7.12 16.12 -5.89
C LYS A 273 5.61 16.38 -5.81
N ILE A 274 5.20 17.45 -5.13
CA ILE A 274 3.79 17.81 -4.96
C ILE A 274 3.13 18.05 -6.33
N ALA A 275 3.81 18.77 -7.22
CA ALA A 275 3.32 19.03 -8.57
C ALA A 275 3.05 17.73 -9.35
N LEU A 276 4.04 16.83 -9.38
CA LEU A 276 3.92 15.58 -10.14
C LEU A 276 2.84 14.67 -9.56
N LEU A 277 2.81 14.49 -8.24
CA LEU A 277 1.78 13.69 -7.57
C LEU A 277 0.39 14.32 -7.75
N GLY A 278 0.28 15.66 -7.67
CA GLY A 278 -0.98 16.36 -7.96
C GLY A 278 -1.47 16.12 -9.38
N ALA A 279 -0.56 16.07 -10.35
CA ALA A 279 -0.89 15.73 -11.74
C ALA A 279 -1.22 14.25 -11.94
N VAL A 280 -0.61 13.32 -11.21
CA VAL A 280 -0.98 11.90 -11.25
C VAL A 280 -2.35 11.68 -10.60
N TYR A 281 -2.60 12.29 -9.45
CA TYR A 281 -3.77 12.02 -8.61
C TYR A 281 -4.96 12.97 -8.81
N GLY A 282 -4.82 13.99 -9.66
CA GLY A 282 -5.90 14.89 -10.02
C GLY A 282 -6.27 15.89 -8.91
N GLN A 283 -5.29 16.33 -8.12
CA GLN A 283 -5.49 17.44 -7.18
C GLN A 283 -5.54 18.76 -7.96
N THR A 284 -6.67 19.48 -7.88
CA THR A 284 -6.96 20.68 -8.70
C THR A 284 -7.14 21.97 -7.88
N SER A 285 -6.72 21.99 -6.62
CA SER A 285 -6.92 23.14 -5.72
C SER A 285 -5.63 23.94 -5.48
N GLY A 286 -5.77 25.27 -5.31
CA GLY A 286 -4.67 26.18 -4.94
C GLY A 286 -3.54 26.22 -5.98
N ASP A 287 -2.28 26.10 -5.51
CA ASP A 287 -1.10 26.09 -6.38
C ASP A 287 -1.03 24.86 -7.32
N GLY A 288 -1.89 23.84 -7.12
CA GLY A 288 -2.01 22.68 -8.00
C GLY A 288 -2.33 23.03 -9.46
N LEU A 289 -3.08 24.10 -9.71
CA LEU A 289 -3.39 24.57 -11.08
C LEU A 289 -2.18 25.16 -11.80
N LYS A 290 -1.34 25.93 -11.10
CA LYS A 290 -0.09 26.48 -11.65
C LYS A 290 0.90 25.36 -11.94
N ASN A 291 1.00 24.41 -11.01
CA ASN A 291 1.88 23.24 -11.11
C ASN A 291 1.48 22.35 -12.29
N LEU A 292 0.17 22.12 -12.47
CA LEU A 292 -0.36 21.40 -13.61
C LEU A 292 -0.08 22.11 -14.94
N ALA A 293 -0.18 23.44 -15.00
CA ALA A 293 0.15 24.19 -16.21
C ALA A 293 1.63 24.08 -16.59
N ALA A 294 2.53 24.12 -15.61
CA ALA A 294 3.97 23.90 -15.82
C ALA A 294 4.24 22.49 -16.34
N LEU A 295 3.62 21.47 -15.73
CA LEU A 295 3.74 20.08 -16.15
C LEU A 295 3.15 19.84 -17.55
N ARG A 296 1.99 20.42 -17.87
CA ARG A 296 1.37 20.28 -19.20
C ARG A 296 2.25 20.88 -20.30
N ARG A 297 2.96 21.97 -20.02
CA ARG A 297 3.94 22.55 -20.95
C ARG A 297 5.17 21.66 -21.12
N ARG A 298 5.63 21.02 -20.05
CA ARG A 298 6.91 20.28 -20.05
C ARG A 298 6.78 18.81 -20.45
N PHE A 299 5.70 18.16 -20.04
CA PHE A 299 5.36 16.76 -20.27
C PHE A 299 3.94 16.62 -20.84
N PRO A 300 3.67 17.19 -22.02
CA PRO A 300 2.34 17.24 -22.59
C PRO A 300 1.71 15.85 -22.80
N ALA A 301 2.50 14.84 -23.20
CA ALA A 301 1.97 13.50 -23.44
C ALA A 301 1.64 12.78 -22.13
N ALA A 302 2.42 13.00 -21.08
CA ALA A 302 2.14 12.44 -19.75
C ALA A 302 0.84 13.01 -19.16
N VAL A 303 0.66 14.34 -19.25
CA VAL A 303 -0.56 14.99 -18.78
C VAL A 303 -1.77 14.59 -19.63
N ALA A 304 -1.62 14.54 -20.96
CA ALA A 304 -2.68 14.09 -21.85
C ALA A 304 -3.12 12.65 -21.53
N TYR A 305 -2.18 11.74 -21.28
CA TYR A 305 -2.49 10.34 -20.97
C TYR A 305 -3.44 10.19 -19.76
N VAL A 306 -3.14 10.88 -18.66
CA VAL A 306 -3.95 10.83 -17.44
C VAL A 306 -5.25 11.63 -17.57
N ASP A 307 -5.25 12.74 -18.31
CA ASP A 307 -6.44 13.54 -18.59
C ASP A 307 -7.42 12.79 -19.50
N ASP A 308 -6.93 12.05 -20.50
CA ASP A 308 -7.75 11.21 -21.37
C ASP A 308 -8.41 10.07 -20.59
N ALA A 309 -7.68 9.46 -19.65
CA ALA A 309 -8.24 8.45 -18.75
C ALA A 309 -9.32 9.06 -17.82
N ALA A 310 -9.10 10.27 -17.30
CA ALA A 310 -10.07 10.98 -16.48
C ALA A 310 -11.35 11.29 -17.29
N LYS A 311 -11.19 11.87 -18.48
CA LYS A 311 -12.30 12.16 -19.40
C LYS A 311 -13.08 10.92 -19.78
N ALA A 312 -12.39 9.80 -20.05
CA ALA A 312 -13.04 8.52 -20.32
C ALA A 312 -13.90 8.06 -19.13
N GLY A 313 -13.39 8.19 -17.91
CA GLY A 313 -14.15 7.87 -16.70
C GLY A 313 -15.36 8.78 -16.52
N GLU A 314 -15.21 10.09 -16.71
CA GLU A 314 -16.30 11.07 -16.64
C GLU A 314 -17.42 10.78 -17.65
N GLU A 315 -17.06 10.28 -18.84
CA GLU A 315 -17.99 9.83 -19.87
C GLU A 315 -18.58 8.43 -19.60
N GLY A 316 -18.23 7.79 -18.48
CA GLY A 316 -18.70 6.45 -18.10
C GLY A 316 -18.00 5.30 -18.86
N ARG A 317 -16.98 5.59 -19.67
CA ARG A 317 -16.20 4.58 -20.39
C ARG A 317 -15.25 3.84 -19.45
N LEU A 318 -14.90 2.62 -19.86
CA LEU A 318 -13.87 1.82 -19.19
C LEU A 318 -12.49 2.30 -19.62
N VAL A 319 -11.53 2.22 -18.70
CA VAL A 319 -10.11 2.43 -18.98
C VAL A 319 -9.33 1.16 -18.69
N ARG A 320 -8.14 1.04 -19.25
CA ARG A 320 -7.28 -0.13 -19.05
C ARG A 320 -5.88 0.27 -18.61
N THR A 321 -5.25 -0.57 -17.80
CA THR A 321 -3.81 -0.49 -17.54
C THR A 321 -3.03 -0.82 -18.80
N TRP A 322 -1.72 -0.57 -18.77
CA TRP A 322 -0.84 -0.88 -19.89
C TRP A 322 -0.90 -2.35 -20.35
N LEU A 323 -1.00 -3.29 -19.40
CA LEU A 323 -1.11 -4.73 -19.70
C LEU A 323 -2.54 -5.19 -20.00
N GLY A 324 -3.54 -4.34 -19.75
CA GLY A 324 -4.92 -4.55 -20.19
C GLY A 324 -5.94 -4.77 -19.09
N ARG A 325 -5.55 -4.70 -17.81
CA ARG A 325 -6.49 -4.79 -16.68
C ARG A 325 -7.55 -3.71 -16.84
N THR A 326 -8.81 -4.11 -16.82
CA THR A 326 -9.93 -3.20 -17.13
C THR A 326 -10.52 -2.64 -15.84
N SER A 327 -10.80 -1.34 -15.81
CA SER A 327 -11.45 -0.71 -14.67
C SER A 327 -12.89 -1.23 -14.51
N PRO A 328 -13.43 -1.27 -13.27
CA PRO A 328 -14.83 -1.64 -13.06
C PRO A 328 -15.76 -0.62 -13.75
N PRO A 329 -16.96 -1.02 -14.21
CA PRO A 329 -17.93 -0.10 -14.79
C PRO A 329 -18.36 1.02 -13.82
N ALA A 330 -18.84 2.14 -14.37
CA ALA A 330 -19.45 3.20 -13.55
C ALA A 330 -20.75 2.67 -12.94
N ALA A 331 -20.92 2.78 -11.62
CA ALA A 331 -22.06 2.14 -10.96
C ALA A 331 -23.41 2.78 -11.34
N GLY A 332 -24.38 1.91 -11.55
CA GLY A 332 -25.81 2.13 -11.30
C GLY A 332 -26.35 0.83 -10.69
N ALA A 333 -26.98 0.92 -9.52
CA ALA A 333 -27.44 -0.17 -8.63
C ALA A 333 -26.37 -0.77 -7.67
N GLY A 334 -26.57 -0.54 -6.36
CA GLY A 334 -26.08 -1.34 -5.22
C GLY A 334 -24.56 -1.44 -5.03
N ASP A 335 -24.09 -1.16 -3.82
CA ASP A 335 -22.76 -1.58 -3.33
C ASP A 335 -21.55 -0.84 -3.90
N PHE A 336 -21.43 0.44 -3.52
CA PHE A 336 -20.11 1.02 -3.26
C PHE A 336 -19.68 0.67 -1.83
N GLU A 337 -19.47 -0.62 -1.54
CA GLU A 337 -18.57 -0.97 -0.45
C GLU A 337 -17.14 -0.86 -0.97
N GLU A 338 -16.51 0.24 -0.59
CA GLU A 338 -15.08 0.30 -0.33
C GLU A 338 -14.19 -0.06 -1.52
N ALA A 339 -14.09 0.89 -2.47
CA ALA A 339 -12.93 1.00 -3.33
C ALA A 339 -11.70 1.24 -2.44
N GLY A 340 -11.09 0.16 -1.96
CA GLY A 340 -9.89 0.09 -1.12
C GLY A 340 -8.66 0.65 -1.81
N ILE A 341 -8.72 1.93 -2.16
CA ILE A 341 -7.59 2.78 -2.47
C ILE A 341 -7.13 3.31 -1.10
N PRO A 342 -5.98 2.88 -0.57
CA PRO A 342 -5.37 3.61 0.51
C PRO A 342 -5.13 5.04 0.00
N GLN A 343 -5.87 6.00 0.54
CA GLN A 343 -5.43 7.38 0.49
C GLN A 343 -4.14 7.43 1.31
N GLU A 344 -2.99 7.48 0.65
CA GLU A 344 -1.83 8.07 1.31
C GLU A 344 -2.26 9.48 1.72
N ASP A 345 -2.16 9.80 3.01
CA ASP A 345 -2.53 11.09 3.59
C ASP A 345 -1.66 12.21 3.00
N VAL A 346 -1.97 12.67 1.80
CA VAL A 346 -1.43 13.90 1.21
C VAL A 346 -2.46 15.00 1.45
N SER A 347 -2.42 15.54 2.66
CA SER A 347 -2.95 16.84 3.11
C SER A 347 -4.00 17.49 2.19
N GLU A 348 -5.28 17.17 2.40
CA GLU A 348 -6.37 17.98 1.86
C GLU A 348 -6.57 19.23 2.74
N LEU A 349 -6.16 20.38 2.20
CA LEU A 349 -6.48 21.70 2.76
C LEU A 349 -7.97 22.04 2.52
N PRO A 350 -8.60 22.85 3.40
CA PRO A 350 -10.04 23.02 3.42
C PRO A 350 -10.55 23.84 2.24
N THR A 351 -11.57 23.35 1.54
CA THR A 351 -12.43 24.17 0.70
C THR A 351 -13.26 25.11 1.59
N GLN A 352 -13.11 26.43 1.39
CA GLN A 352 -13.97 27.45 1.98
C GLN A 352 -15.32 27.47 1.28
N ASP A 353 -16.37 27.71 2.08
CA ASP A 353 -17.77 27.74 1.70
C ASP A 353 -18.09 28.74 0.57
N GLY A 354 -18.91 28.29 -0.40
CA GLY A 354 -19.52 29.13 -1.42
C GLY A 354 -20.58 28.37 -2.21
N GLU A 355 -21.85 28.67 -1.92
CA GLU A 355 -23.10 28.38 -2.65
C GLU A 355 -23.31 27.00 -3.30
N PHE A 356 -24.28 26.28 -2.74
CA PHE A 356 -24.86 25.04 -3.25
C PHE A 356 -25.66 25.30 -4.54
N THR A 357 -25.15 24.81 -5.68
CA THR A 357 -25.91 24.68 -6.92
C THR A 357 -26.12 23.18 -7.22
N PRO A 358 -27.35 22.68 -7.50
CA PRO A 358 -27.60 21.25 -7.55
C PRO A 358 -27.07 20.62 -8.84
N GLY A 359 -26.26 19.56 -8.70
CA GLY A 359 -25.81 18.75 -9.83
C GLY A 359 -25.29 17.39 -9.37
N TYR A 360 -26.19 16.51 -8.88
CA TYR A 360 -25.87 15.14 -8.45
C TYR A 360 -25.15 14.32 -9.55
N ALA A 361 -25.35 14.63 -10.84
CA ALA A 361 -24.63 14.00 -11.95
C ALA A 361 -23.15 14.43 -12.05
N SER A 362 -22.77 15.61 -11.54
CA SER A 362 -21.44 16.21 -11.76
C SER A 362 -20.37 15.74 -10.75
N THR A 363 -20.76 15.41 -9.52
CA THR A 363 -19.81 14.96 -8.48
C THR A 363 -19.37 13.52 -8.72
N ASN A 364 -20.28 12.65 -9.14
CA ASN A 364 -20.00 11.25 -9.45
C ASN A 364 -19.13 11.12 -10.71
N ALA A 365 -19.41 11.91 -11.75
CA ALA A 365 -18.57 11.94 -12.96
C ALA A 365 -17.14 12.38 -12.64
N ARG A 366 -16.93 13.50 -11.92
CA ARG A 366 -15.58 13.97 -11.53
C ARG A 366 -14.87 12.98 -10.60
N ALA A 367 -15.58 12.35 -9.66
CA ALA A 367 -15.01 11.32 -8.80
C ALA A 367 -14.54 10.11 -9.63
N ARG A 368 -15.35 9.70 -10.61
CA ARG A 368 -15.01 8.64 -11.56
C ARG A 368 -13.81 9.03 -12.43
N GLY A 369 -13.72 10.27 -12.88
CA GLY A 369 -12.55 10.78 -13.61
C GLY A 369 -11.26 10.72 -12.78
N ARG A 370 -11.29 11.13 -11.51
CA ARG A 370 -10.14 10.97 -10.59
C ARG A 370 -9.79 9.49 -10.39
N PHE A 371 -10.78 8.63 -10.23
CA PHE A 371 -10.56 7.19 -10.11
C PHE A 371 -9.86 6.61 -11.35
N THR A 372 -10.35 6.88 -12.56
CA THR A 372 -9.78 6.32 -13.78
C THR A 372 -8.40 6.89 -14.11
N ARG A 373 -8.16 8.16 -13.78
CA ARG A 373 -6.84 8.81 -13.80
C ARG A 373 -5.81 8.02 -12.98
N ASN A 374 -6.17 7.71 -11.74
CA ASN A 374 -5.28 6.99 -10.82
C ASN A 374 -5.12 5.52 -11.24
N PHE A 375 -6.21 4.91 -11.68
CA PHE A 375 -6.27 3.50 -12.08
C PHE A 375 -5.23 3.15 -13.14
N VAL A 376 -5.09 3.97 -14.20
CA VAL A 376 -4.18 3.64 -15.31
C VAL A 376 -2.71 3.67 -14.89
N VAL A 377 -2.34 4.51 -13.92
CA VAL A 377 -0.96 4.58 -13.40
C VAL A 377 -0.74 3.51 -12.34
N GLN A 378 -1.57 3.49 -11.29
CA GLN A 378 -1.42 2.56 -10.16
C GLN A 378 -1.58 1.11 -10.58
N GLY A 379 -2.53 0.83 -11.48
CA GLY A 379 -2.72 -0.52 -11.99
C GLY A 379 -1.59 -0.97 -12.89
N SER A 380 -1.03 -0.08 -13.72
CA SER A 380 0.17 -0.40 -14.50
C SER A 380 1.40 -0.62 -13.61
N ALA A 381 1.48 0.07 -12.45
CA ALA A 381 2.53 -0.17 -11.47
C ALA A 381 2.35 -1.51 -10.75
N ALA A 382 1.12 -1.90 -10.39
CA ALA A 382 0.82 -3.22 -9.83
C ALA A 382 1.14 -4.34 -10.82
N ASP A 383 0.79 -4.15 -12.09
CA ASP A 383 1.10 -5.08 -13.18
C ASP A 383 2.62 -5.24 -13.36
N TRP A 384 3.41 -4.15 -13.26
CA TRP A 384 4.88 -4.22 -13.25
C TRP A 384 5.41 -4.95 -12.02
N ALA A 385 4.83 -4.71 -10.83
CA ALA A 385 5.28 -5.34 -9.59
C ALA A 385 5.12 -6.86 -9.66
N LEU A 386 4.03 -7.37 -10.24
CA LEU A 386 3.85 -8.80 -10.50
C LEU A 386 4.96 -9.39 -11.37
N LEU A 387 5.36 -8.68 -12.43
CA LEU A 387 6.46 -9.10 -13.30
C LEU A 387 7.81 -9.07 -12.57
N MET A 388 8.03 -8.09 -11.72
CA MET A 388 9.23 -8.00 -10.88
C MET A 388 9.30 -9.16 -9.90
N LEU A 389 8.21 -9.48 -9.20
CA LEU A 389 8.13 -10.63 -8.30
C LEU A 389 8.38 -11.96 -9.04
N ALA A 390 7.78 -12.13 -10.22
CA ALA A 390 7.98 -13.31 -11.04
C ALA A 390 9.45 -13.46 -11.51
N ALA A 391 10.06 -12.36 -11.95
CA ALA A 391 11.46 -12.33 -12.38
C ALA A 391 12.42 -12.59 -11.21
N LEU A 392 12.18 -11.99 -10.04
CA LEU A 392 12.99 -12.22 -8.83
C LEU A 392 12.91 -13.67 -8.38
N ARG A 393 11.69 -14.23 -8.31
CA ARG A 393 11.47 -15.65 -8.01
C ARG A 393 12.25 -16.55 -8.98
N GLN A 394 12.18 -16.26 -10.27
CA GLN A 394 12.91 -17.01 -11.28
C GLN A 394 14.42 -16.91 -11.08
N ALA A 395 14.96 -15.70 -10.88
CA ALA A 395 16.38 -15.46 -10.70
C ALA A 395 16.96 -16.19 -9.48
N ILE A 396 16.24 -16.16 -8.35
CA ILE A 396 16.59 -16.91 -7.13
C ILE A 396 16.68 -18.41 -7.44
N HIS A 397 15.63 -18.96 -8.09
CA HIS A 397 15.56 -20.39 -8.38
C HIS A 397 16.62 -20.85 -9.39
N THR A 398 16.80 -20.15 -10.51
CA THR A 398 17.77 -20.54 -11.55
C THR A 398 19.21 -20.40 -11.10
N SER A 399 19.47 -19.52 -10.14
CA SER A 399 20.80 -19.34 -9.54
C SER A 399 21.09 -20.35 -8.42
N GLY A 400 20.13 -21.22 -8.08
CA GLY A 400 20.28 -22.21 -7.02
C GLY A 400 20.48 -21.61 -5.62
N LEU A 401 20.01 -20.38 -5.41
CA LEU A 401 20.11 -19.68 -4.13
C LEU A 401 19.17 -20.33 -3.10
N ARG A 402 19.56 -20.27 -1.83
CA ARG A 402 18.69 -20.63 -0.70
C ARG A 402 17.83 -19.46 -0.23
N ALA A 403 18.01 -18.29 -0.82
CA ALA A 403 17.22 -17.11 -0.57
C ALA A 403 15.71 -17.36 -0.75
N GLU A 404 14.92 -16.78 0.15
CA GLU A 404 13.46 -16.87 0.13
C GLU A 404 12.88 -15.46 0.08
N LEU A 405 11.98 -15.20 -0.87
CA LEU A 405 11.14 -14.02 -0.81
C LEU A 405 10.14 -14.22 0.33
N VAL A 406 10.12 -13.30 1.30
CA VAL A 406 9.37 -13.49 2.56
C VAL A 406 8.35 -12.39 2.86
N PHE A 407 8.45 -11.25 2.17
CA PHE A 407 7.52 -10.15 2.36
C PHE A 407 7.41 -9.31 1.09
N PHE A 408 6.20 -8.82 0.83
CA PHE A 408 5.89 -7.83 -0.19
C PHE A 408 4.85 -6.85 0.33
N GLN A 409 5.06 -5.56 0.11
CA GLN A 409 4.09 -4.52 0.38
C GLN A 409 4.26 -3.37 -0.61
N HIS A 410 3.26 -3.17 -1.47
CA HIS A 410 3.24 -2.15 -2.54
C HIS A 410 4.42 -2.29 -3.50
N ASP A 411 5.55 -1.69 -3.19
CA ASP A 411 6.79 -1.63 -3.94
C ASP A 411 8.02 -2.05 -3.11
N GLU A 412 7.81 -2.45 -1.86
CA GLU A 412 8.83 -3.03 -0.99
C GLU A 412 8.80 -4.56 -1.05
N VAL A 413 9.97 -5.17 -1.22
CA VAL A 413 10.21 -6.61 -1.08
C VAL A 413 11.27 -6.89 -0.03
N ILE A 414 11.11 -7.98 0.71
CA ILE A 414 12.13 -8.50 1.62
C ILE A 414 12.47 -9.92 1.23
N VAL A 415 13.76 -10.16 0.99
CA VAL A 415 14.32 -11.49 0.77
C VAL A 415 15.14 -11.89 1.99
N HIS A 416 14.86 -13.05 2.56
CA HIS A 416 15.64 -13.63 3.65
C HIS A 416 16.62 -14.64 3.04
N CYS A 417 17.92 -14.43 3.23
CA CYS A 417 18.94 -15.27 2.60
C CYS A 417 20.14 -15.52 3.52
N PRO A 418 20.93 -16.58 3.29
CA PRO A 418 22.25 -16.71 3.91
C PRO A 418 23.11 -15.46 3.66
N GLU A 419 23.93 -15.09 4.63
CA GLU A 419 24.76 -13.88 4.54
C GLU A 419 25.65 -13.86 3.28
N GLN A 420 26.17 -15.02 2.88
CA GLN A 420 27.04 -15.15 1.72
C GLN A 420 26.29 -14.93 0.38
N GLU A 421 24.96 -15.06 0.37
CA GLU A 421 24.12 -14.90 -0.82
C GLU A 421 23.58 -13.47 -0.97
N ALA A 422 23.73 -12.61 0.04
CA ALA A 422 23.10 -11.28 0.08
C ALA A 422 23.48 -10.39 -1.12
N ALA A 423 24.75 -10.38 -1.54
CA ALA A 423 25.19 -9.62 -2.71
C ALA A 423 24.56 -10.13 -4.02
N ALA A 424 24.38 -11.45 -4.16
CA ALA A 424 23.72 -12.04 -5.31
C ALA A 424 22.23 -11.69 -5.34
N VAL A 425 21.58 -11.68 -4.17
CA VAL A 425 20.18 -11.27 -4.03
C VAL A 425 19.97 -9.80 -4.39
N VAL A 426 20.86 -8.89 -3.95
CA VAL A 426 20.78 -7.47 -4.34
C VAL A 426 20.87 -7.30 -5.86
N THR A 427 21.80 -8.02 -6.50
CA THR A 427 21.90 -8.04 -7.97
C THR A 427 20.63 -8.59 -8.61
N ALA A 428 20.09 -9.70 -8.10
CA ALA A 428 18.88 -10.33 -8.62
C ALA A 428 17.66 -9.39 -8.55
N ILE A 429 17.50 -8.62 -7.46
CA ILE A 429 16.41 -7.64 -7.32
C ILE A 429 16.55 -6.53 -8.38
N ARG A 430 17.76 -5.97 -8.54
CA ARG A 430 18.02 -4.94 -9.57
C ARG A 430 17.69 -5.46 -10.97
N GLU A 431 18.18 -6.65 -11.30
CA GLU A 431 17.98 -7.25 -12.62
C GLU A 431 16.51 -7.63 -12.86
N ALA A 432 15.81 -8.09 -11.83
CA ALA A 432 14.37 -8.36 -11.90
C ALA A 432 13.56 -7.09 -12.19
N GLY A 433 13.89 -5.97 -11.55
CA GLY A 433 13.26 -4.67 -11.83
C GLY A 433 13.47 -4.19 -13.26
N GLU A 434 14.71 -4.28 -13.76
CA GLU A 434 15.06 -3.92 -15.14
C GLU A 434 14.36 -4.86 -16.15
N LEU A 435 14.33 -6.16 -15.86
CA LEU A 435 13.66 -7.15 -16.70
C LEU A 435 12.15 -6.93 -16.73
N ALA A 436 11.52 -6.68 -15.59
CA ALA A 436 10.10 -6.34 -15.51
C ALA A 436 9.77 -5.08 -16.32
N GLY A 437 10.63 -4.05 -16.25
CA GLY A 437 10.50 -2.86 -17.08
C GLY A 437 10.55 -3.17 -18.58
N ARG A 438 11.53 -3.97 -19.02
CA ARG A 438 11.66 -4.39 -20.43
C ARG A 438 10.50 -5.27 -20.91
N ILE A 439 10.05 -6.21 -20.09
CA ILE A 439 8.94 -7.11 -20.42
C ILE A 439 7.62 -6.32 -20.51
N ALA A 440 7.35 -5.44 -19.55
CA ALA A 440 6.13 -4.64 -19.53
C ALA A 440 6.10 -3.61 -20.66
N PHE A 441 7.18 -2.83 -20.79
CA PHE A 441 7.20 -1.61 -21.59
C PHE A 441 8.11 -1.71 -22.83
N GLY A 442 8.72 -2.85 -23.13
CA GLY A 442 9.69 -2.96 -24.23
C GLY A 442 10.93 -2.10 -23.99
N GLU A 443 11.62 -1.73 -25.08
CA GLU A 443 12.77 -0.83 -24.98
C GLU A 443 12.33 0.58 -24.53
N THR A 444 12.95 1.04 -23.45
CA THR A 444 12.68 2.35 -22.85
C THR A 444 13.92 2.83 -22.08
N PRO A 445 14.25 4.14 -22.13
CA PRO A 445 15.28 4.73 -21.27
C PRO A 445 14.84 4.83 -19.80
N VAL A 446 13.56 4.61 -19.47
CA VAL A 446 13.06 4.68 -18.09
C VAL A 446 13.74 3.59 -17.24
N ARG A 447 14.37 4.01 -16.14
CA ARG A 447 14.96 3.11 -15.14
C ARG A 447 13.96 2.81 -14.02
N PHE A 448 14.10 1.64 -13.39
CA PHE A 448 13.32 1.21 -12.21
C PHE A 448 14.27 0.80 -11.08
N PRO A 449 14.96 1.77 -10.44
CA PRO A 449 15.95 1.48 -9.41
C PRO A 449 15.30 1.10 -8.08
N PHE A 450 16.09 0.44 -7.23
CA PHE A 450 15.73 0.07 -5.88
C PHE A 450 16.73 0.65 -4.89
N THR A 451 16.23 1.22 -3.81
CA THR A 451 17.02 1.44 -2.60
C THR A 451 17.06 0.14 -1.81
N THR A 452 18.26 -0.41 -1.59
CA THR A 452 18.46 -1.70 -0.92
C THR A 452 19.22 -1.54 0.41
N ALA A 453 18.85 -2.35 1.40
CA ALA A 453 19.56 -2.48 2.66
C ALA A 453 19.72 -3.96 3.01
N VAL A 454 20.93 -4.35 3.42
CA VAL A 454 21.23 -5.71 3.89
C VAL A 454 21.42 -5.64 5.40
N VAL A 455 20.50 -6.22 6.16
CA VAL A 455 20.41 -6.04 7.61
C VAL A 455 20.13 -7.34 8.35
N GLU A 456 20.49 -7.39 9.62
CA GLU A 456 20.05 -8.45 10.54
C GLU A 456 18.63 -8.20 11.04
N CYS A 457 18.31 -6.95 11.35
CA CYS A 457 17.00 -6.55 11.84
C CYS A 457 16.36 -5.54 10.88
N TYR A 458 15.07 -5.73 10.58
CA TYR A 458 14.34 -4.84 9.68
C TYR A 458 14.25 -3.40 10.21
N ALA A 459 14.37 -3.18 11.52
CA ALA A 459 14.41 -1.83 12.09
C ALA A 459 15.62 -1.00 11.62
N ASP A 460 16.68 -1.67 11.16
CA ASP A 460 17.91 -1.04 10.68
C ASP A 460 17.87 -0.77 9.16
N ALA A 461 16.86 -1.31 8.46
CA ALA A 461 16.59 -0.98 7.07
C ALA A 461 15.81 0.34 7.02
N LYS A 462 16.55 1.44 6.84
CA LYS A 462 16.10 2.85 6.75
C LYS A 462 15.73 3.53 8.08
#